data_AF-A0A5N5W7P7-F1
#
_entry.id   AF-A0A5N5W7P7-F1
#
_cell.length_a   1.000
_cell.length_b   1.000
_cell.length_c   1.000
_cell.angle_alpha   90.00
_cell.angle_beta   90.00
_cell.angle_gamma   90.00
#
_symmetry.space_group_name_H-M   'P 1'
#
loop_
_entity.id
_entity.type
_entity.pdbx_description
1 polymer ?
#
loop_
_entity_poly.entity_id
_entity_poly.type
_entity_poly.pdbx_seq_one_letter_code
_entity_poly.pdbx_strand_id
1 'polypeptide(L)'
;MSTCATASRLLTEPLAGTAVTAPTWLLIEQPGPWGAKALTGSRLDPAVGRALEQAAAGTDVRVALIRRPGRHADCRPPAGRRIFVAHTAPGRSWIRTTELDDPARLLDLDFAALGAGHHGGLWEPYTGDPLALVCTNGKRDRCCALLGRPLAAELTAAGGTGVWEVTHIGGHRFAPTLFVLPFGYAYGRATAHGVKEVLEAAREGHVVTANCRGRSAWDRPAQAAELAVRALTGETDADALTVAATTGSAPRHEVTVAHADGRSWRVLVERGAAEPPRPESCGRALGSPARMDVVAVVPLS
;
A
#
# COMPACT_ATOMS: atom_id res chain seq x y z
N MET A 1 -17.33 -13.96 -18.44
CA MET A 1 -16.23 -12.99 -18.62
C MET A 1 -15.19 -13.21 -17.53
N SER A 2 -13.93 -13.41 -17.90
CA SER A 2 -12.80 -13.50 -16.97
C SER A 2 -12.63 -12.18 -16.19
N THR A 3 -12.32 -12.25 -14.89
CA THR A 3 -12.04 -11.06 -14.08
C THR A 3 -10.61 -10.56 -14.33
N CYS A 4 -10.30 -9.29 -14.03
CA CYS A 4 -8.94 -8.78 -14.23
C CYS A 4 -7.90 -9.52 -13.38
N ALA A 5 -8.27 -9.92 -12.16
CA ALA A 5 -7.40 -10.74 -11.29
C ALA A 5 -7.13 -12.13 -11.87
N THR A 6 -8.15 -12.78 -12.44
CA THR A 6 -7.99 -14.06 -13.13
C THR A 6 -7.07 -13.92 -14.34
N ALA A 7 -7.29 -12.91 -15.18
CA ALA A 7 -6.45 -12.66 -16.35
C ALA A 7 -4.98 -12.40 -15.99
N SER A 8 -4.72 -11.53 -15.01
CA SER A 8 -3.36 -11.25 -14.52
C SER A 8 -2.65 -12.51 -14.01
N ARG A 9 -3.37 -13.38 -13.28
CA ARG A 9 -2.83 -14.65 -12.77
C ARG A 9 -2.50 -15.64 -13.90
N LEU A 10 -3.39 -15.78 -14.87
CA LEU A 10 -3.17 -16.65 -16.04
C LEU A 10 -1.98 -16.19 -16.89
N LEU A 11 -1.74 -14.88 -16.95
CA LEU A 11 -0.61 -14.27 -17.67
C LEU A 11 0.66 -14.16 -16.81
N THR A 12 0.67 -14.75 -15.61
CA THR A 12 1.81 -14.72 -14.66
C THR A 12 2.40 -13.31 -14.50
N GLU A 13 1.55 -12.29 -14.45
CA GLU A 13 2.02 -10.90 -14.50
C GLU A 13 2.94 -10.60 -13.29
N PRO A 14 4.09 -9.92 -13.48
CA PRO A 14 4.98 -9.59 -12.39
C PRO A 14 4.35 -8.57 -11.43
N LEU A 15 4.64 -8.73 -10.13
CA LEU A 15 4.10 -7.88 -9.06
C LEU A 15 5.03 -6.71 -8.70
N ALA A 16 6.34 -6.89 -8.81
CA ALA A 16 7.33 -5.89 -8.42
C ALA A 16 7.14 -4.57 -9.18
N GLY A 17 7.28 -3.44 -8.49
CA GLY A 17 7.11 -2.12 -9.09
C GLY A 17 5.67 -1.76 -9.45
N THR A 18 4.70 -2.38 -8.77
CA THR A 18 3.27 -2.11 -9.00
C THR A 18 2.55 -1.57 -7.78
N ALA A 19 3.23 -1.42 -6.64
CA ALA A 19 2.65 -0.75 -5.48
C ALA A 19 2.42 0.72 -5.81
N VAL A 20 1.40 1.30 -5.17
CA VAL A 20 1.19 2.73 -5.24
C VAL A 20 2.30 3.47 -4.47
N THR A 21 2.71 4.61 -4.98
CA THR A 21 3.64 5.50 -4.28
C THR A 21 2.88 6.40 -3.32
N ALA A 22 3.17 6.25 -2.04
CA ALA A 22 2.64 7.00 -0.91
C ALA A 22 3.57 6.79 0.30
N PRO A 23 4.52 7.70 0.54
CA PRO A 23 5.40 7.64 1.72
C PRO A 23 4.63 7.75 3.04
N THR A 24 3.58 8.58 3.07
CA THR A 24 2.75 8.79 4.26
C THR A 24 1.30 8.42 3.98
N TRP A 25 0.65 7.73 4.93
CA TRP A 25 -0.74 7.30 4.86
C TRP A 25 -1.56 7.95 5.98
N LEU A 26 -2.65 8.63 5.64
CA LEU A 26 -3.69 9.06 6.59
C LEU A 26 -4.89 8.10 6.45
N LEU A 27 -5.13 7.28 7.46
CA LEU A 27 -6.18 6.27 7.48
C LEU A 27 -7.31 6.73 8.40
N ILE A 28 -8.51 6.81 7.85
CA ILE A 28 -9.70 7.34 8.54
C ILE A 28 -10.74 6.25 8.64
N GLU A 29 -11.12 5.84 9.86
CA GLU A 29 -12.23 4.92 10.03
C GLU A 29 -13.54 5.53 9.54
N GLN A 30 -14.10 4.95 8.48
CA GLN A 30 -15.37 5.35 7.90
C GLN A 30 -16.17 4.11 7.51
N PRO A 31 -17.00 3.59 8.44
CA PRO A 31 -17.88 2.47 8.18
C PRO A 31 -18.95 2.80 7.13
N GLY A 32 -19.62 1.75 6.68
CA GLY A 32 -20.64 1.83 5.63
C GLY A 32 -20.06 1.60 4.24
N PRO A 33 -20.89 1.75 3.19
CA PRO A 33 -20.48 1.49 1.82
C PRO A 33 -19.51 2.56 1.30
N TRP A 34 -18.63 2.14 0.37
CA TRP A 34 -17.72 3.04 -0.34
C TRP A 34 -18.02 3.00 -1.85
N GLY A 35 -18.05 4.18 -2.46
CA GLY A 35 -18.15 4.40 -3.90
C GLY A 35 -16.79 4.30 -4.59
N ALA A 36 -16.79 4.55 -5.90
CA ALA A 36 -15.57 4.48 -6.73
C ALA A 36 -14.52 5.54 -6.36
N LYS A 37 -14.96 6.70 -5.88
CA LYS A 37 -14.17 7.73 -5.21
C LYS A 37 -14.63 7.78 -3.76
N ALA A 38 -13.89 7.15 -2.86
CA ALA A 38 -14.43 6.82 -1.53
C ALA A 38 -14.56 8.04 -0.62
N LEU A 39 -13.62 9.01 -0.69
CA LEU A 39 -13.66 10.22 0.15
C LEU A 39 -14.91 11.06 -0.09
N THR A 40 -15.39 11.15 -1.32
CA THR A 40 -16.61 11.89 -1.68
C THR A 40 -17.83 11.00 -1.91
N GLY A 41 -17.65 9.68 -1.83
CA GLY A 41 -18.64 8.66 -2.17
C GLY A 41 -18.80 7.65 -1.05
N SER A 42 -18.81 8.11 0.19
CA SER A 42 -19.06 7.29 1.38
C SER A 42 -20.02 8.03 2.31
N ARG A 43 -20.12 7.60 3.57
CA ARG A 43 -20.83 8.35 4.62
C ARG A 43 -19.98 9.45 5.25
N LEU A 44 -18.74 9.66 4.78
CA LEU A 44 -17.99 10.88 5.08
C LEU A 44 -18.66 12.06 4.37
N ASP A 45 -18.72 13.23 5.02
CA ASP A 45 -19.18 14.45 4.37
C ASP A 45 -18.36 14.71 3.10
N PRO A 46 -18.98 14.78 1.92
CA PRO A 46 -18.26 15.02 0.67
C PRO A 46 -17.45 16.33 0.64
N ALA A 47 -17.85 17.35 1.39
CA ALA A 47 -17.09 18.60 1.52
C ALA A 47 -15.77 18.37 2.28
N VAL A 48 -15.82 17.65 3.41
CA VAL A 48 -14.62 17.24 4.16
C VAL A 48 -13.74 16.34 3.29
N GLY A 49 -14.33 15.37 2.59
CA GLY A 49 -13.60 14.49 1.67
C GLY A 49 -12.82 15.26 0.59
N ARG A 50 -13.45 16.26 -0.04
CA ARG A 50 -12.78 17.14 -1.03
C ARG A 50 -11.68 17.99 -0.41
N ALA A 51 -11.94 18.55 0.78
CA ALA A 51 -10.94 19.37 1.47
C ALA A 51 -9.70 18.54 1.85
N LEU A 52 -9.88 17.28 2.28
CA LEU A 52 -8.77 16.36 2.55
C LEU A 52 -7.99 16.01 1.27
N GLU A 53 -8.67 15.76 0.15
CA GLU A 53 -8.01 15.55 -1.14
C GLU A 53 -7.16 16.76 -1.56
N GLN A 54 -7.65 17.97 -1.33
CA GLN A 54 -6.93 19.21 -1.61
C GLN A 54 -5.74 19.43 -0.67
N ALA A 55 -5.92 19.23 0.64
CA ALA A 55 -4.86 19.42 1.63
C ALA A 55 -3.70 18.43 1.46
N ALA A 56 -3.97 17.21 1.01
CA ALA A 56 -2.96 16.18 0.78
C ALA A 56 -2.27 16.28 -0.60
N ALA A 57 -2.78 17.12 -1.51
CA ALA A 57 -2.25 17.21 -2.87
C ALA A 57 -0.82 17.79 -2.87
N GLY A 58 0.14 17.01 -3.39
CA GLY A 58 1.54 17.43 -3.47
C GLY A 58 2.33 17.33 -2.17
N THR A 59 1.76 16.70 -1.13
CA THR A 59 2.41 16.58 0.19
C THR A 59 2.88 15.16 0.52
N ASP A 60 2.92 14.22 -0.44
CA ASP A 60 3.26 12.80 -0.20
C ASP A 60 2.39 12.06 0.86
N VAL A 61 1.30 12.68 1.30
CA VAL A 61 0.28 12.06 2.15
C VAL A 61 -0.80 11.48 1.26
N ARG A 62 -1.10 10.20 1.47
CA ARG A 62 -2.23 9.54 0.83
C ARG A 62 -3.34 9.27 1.84
N VAL A 63 -4.50 9.86 1.60
CA VAL A 63 -5.69 9.63 2.43
C VAL A 63 -6.44 8.39 1.96
N ALA A 64 -6.78 7.49 2.89
CA ALA A 64 -7.60 6.31 2.63
C ALA A 64 -8.62 6.11 3.75
N LEU A 65 -9.81 5.63 3.40
CA LEU A 65 -10.78 5.20 4.41
C LEU A 65 -10.55 3.74 4.77
N ILE A 66 -10.72 3.43 6.06
CA ILE A 66 -10.65 2.09 6.63
C ILE A 66 -11.95 1.74 7.35
N ARG A 67 -12.19 0.44 7.58
CA ARG A 67 -13.23 -0.04 8.51
C ARG A 67 -12.85 -1.42 9.02
N ARG A 68 -13.33 -1.80 10.20
CA ARG A 68 -13.17 -3.17 10.70
C ARG A 68 -13.80 -4.17 9.74
N PRO A 69 -13.26 -5.37 9.51
CA PRO A 69 -13.93 -6.38 8.68
C PRO A 69 -15.28 -6.80 9.26
N GLY A 70 -16.29 -7.00 8.41
CA GLY A 70 -17.61 -7.44 8.85
C GLY A 70 -18.79 -6.93 8.02
N ARG A 71 -20.00 -6.98 8.59
CA ARG A 71 -21.20 -6.44 7.96
C ARG A 71 -21.29 -4.94 8.24
N HIS A 72 -21.50 -4.12 7.19
CA HIS A 72 -21.46 -2.65 7.30
C HIS A 72 -22.68 -1.92 6.75
N ALA A 73 -23.59 -2.61 6.05
CA ALA A 73 -24.72 -1.95 5.39
C ALA A 73 -25.57 -1.15 6.39
N ASP A 74 -25.70 -1.65 7.63
CA ASP A 74 -26.65 -1.14 8.62
C ASP A 74 -26.00 -0.57 9.90
N CYS A 75 -24.67 -0.55 9.97
CA CYS A 75 -23.98 -0.02 11.15
C CYS A 75 -24.07 1.51 11.18
N ARG A 76 -24.61 2.09 12.25
CA ARG A 76 -24.47 3.52 12.56
C ARG A 76 -22.98 3.86 12.69
N PRO A 77 -22.52 5.05 12.26
CA PRO A 77 -21.14 5.47 12.54
C PRO A 77 -20.87 5.37 14.06
N PRO A 78 -19.73 4.82 14.48
CA PRO A 78 -19.35 4.80 15.89
C PRO A 78 -19.25 6.23 16.44
N ALA A 79 -19.37 6.37 17.77
CA ALA A 79 -19.29 7.67 18.43
C ALA A 79 -17.95 8.36 18.13
N GLY A 80 -16.85 7.61 18.16
CA GLY A 80 -15.52 8.03 17.70
C GLY A 80 -14.99 7.18 16.56
N ARG A 81 -14.20 7.79 15.67
CA ARG A 81 -13.52 7.12 14.55
C ARG A 81 -12.06 6.93 14.88
N ARG A 82 -11.55 5.72 14.69
CA ARG A 82 -10.11 5.47 14.78
C ARG A 82 -9.38 6.12 13.60
N ILE A 83 -8.32 6.87 13.89
CA ILE A 83 -7.44 7.49 12.89
C ILE A 83 -6.04 6.92 13.05
N PHE A 84 -5.35 6.70 11.93
CA PHE A 84 -3.92 6.44 11.90
C PHE A 84 -3.23 7.39 10.93
N VAL A 85 -2.04 7.86 11.29
CA VAL A 85 -1.08 8.43 10.35
C VAL A 85 0.18 7.60 10.41
N ALA A 86 0.69 7.17 9.26
CA ALA A 86 1.90 6.37 9.18
C ALA A 86 2.84 6.88 8.11
N HIS A 87 4.12 7.08 8.46
CA HIS A 87 5.19 7.29 7.49
C HIS A 87 5.97 5.99 7.30
N THR A 88 6.39 5.72 6.06
CA THR A 88 6.87 4.40 5.66
C THR A 88 8.27 4.42 5.08
N ALA A 89 9.01 5.53 5.09
CA ALA A 89 10.40 5.55 4.63
C ALA A 89 11.32 4.75 5.57
N PRO A 90 12.34 4.03 5.05
CA PRO A 90 13.31 3.30 5.88
C PRO A 90 14.00 4.19 6.91
N GLY A 91 14.17 3.69 8.13
CA GLY A 91 14.80 4.43 9.25
C GLY A 91 13.94 5.58 9.81
N ARG A 92 12.76 5.82 9.22
CA ARG A 92 11.81 6.86 9.65
C ARG A 92 10.38 6.33 9.71
N SER A 93 10.20 5.03 9.79
CA SER A 93 8.86 4.44 9.84
C SER A 93 8.24 4.61 11.22
N TRP A 94 7.00 5.11 11.26
CA TRP A 94 6.25 5.34 12.50
C TRP A 94 4.76 5.33 12.24
N ILE A 95 3.97 5.11 13.30
CA ILE A 95 2.51 5.20 13.28
C ILE A 95 2.05 6.04 14.48
N ARG A 96 1.17 7.01 14.23
CA ARG A 96 0.44 7.80 15.23
C ARG A 96 -1.05 7.50 15.14
N THR A 97 -1.75 7.48 16.27
CA THR A 97 -3.18 7.17 16.30
C THR A 97 -3.95 8.07 17.26
N THR A 98 -5.25 8.24 17.01
CA THR A 98 -6.20 8.91 17.90
C THR A 98 -7.60 8.40 17.63
N GLU A 99 -8.57 8.76 18.47
CA GLU A 99 -9.99 8.78 18.10
C GLU A 99 -10.45 10.21 17.85
N LEU A 100 -11.32 10.40 16.85
CA LEU A 100 -11.96 11.68 16.55
C LEU A 100 -13.44 11.49 16.22
N ASP A 101 -14.28 12.37 16.77
CA ASP A 101 -15.72 12.38 16.49
C ASP A 101 -16.04 13.19 15.23
N ASP A 102 -15.27 14.25 14.97
CA ASP A 102 -15.40 15.11 13.80
C ASP A 102 -14.20 14.96 12.84
N PRO A 103 -14.40 14.35 11.65
CA PRO A 103 -13.33 14.22 10.66
C PRO A 103 -12.85 15.56 10.08
N ALA A 104 -13.59 16.66 10.21
CA ALA A 104 -13.14 17.97 9.74
C ALA A 104 -11.92 18.49 10.51
N ARG A 105 -11.70 18.03 11.76
CA ARG A 105 -10.50 18.35 12.56
C ARG A 105 -9.20 17.84 11.92
N LEU A 106 -9.28 16.87 11.01
CA LEU A 106 -8.11 16.38 10.26
C LEU A 106 -7.54 17.43 9.29
N LEU A 107 -8.30 18.48 8.96
CA LEU A 107 -7.82 19.58 8.13
C LEU A 107 -6.82 20.50 8.86
N ASP A 108 -6.74 20.40 10.18
CA ASP A 108 -5.78 21.16 10.99
C ASP A 108 -4.38 20.48 11.01
N LEU A 109 -4.24 19.30 10.40
CA LEU A 109 -2.96 18.61 10.30
C LEU A 109 -2.00 19.32 9.35
N ASP A 110 -0.72 19.34 9.71
CA ASP A 110 0.35 19.77 8.80
C ASP A 110 0.70 18.65 7.81
N PHE A 111 -0.03 18.59 6.69
CA PHE A 111 0.17 17.58 5.65
C PHE A 111 1.58 17.59 5.05
N ALA A 112 2.22 18.77 4.96
CA ALA A 112 3.57 18.89 4.43
C ALA A 112 4.60 18.30 5.39
N ALA A 113 4.49 18.60 6.69
CA ALA A 113 5.36 18.00 7.72
C ALA A 113 5.16 16.48 7.79
N LEU A 114 3.92 16.00 7.80
CA LEU A 114 3.62 14.56 7.82
C LEU A 114 4.14 13.85 6.56
N GLY A 115 4.01 14.48 5.40
CA GLY A 115 4.59 14.03 4.13
C GLY A 115 6.09 13.86 4.19
N ALA A 116 6.77 14.86 4.74
CA ALA A 116 8.20 14.85 4.98
C ALA A 116 8.64 13.90 6.09
N GLY A 117 7.71 13.17 6.74
CA GLY A 117 7.97 12.20 7.80
C GLY A 117 8.16 12.81 9.19
N HIS A 118 7.73 14.06 9.40
CA HIS A 118 7.78 14.75 10.69
C HIS A 118 6.40 14.73 11.36
N HIS A 119 6.25 13.94 12.42
CA HIS A 119 4.99 13.91 13.17
C HIS A 119 4.89 15.00 14.24
N GLY A 120 5.98 15.66 14.66
CA GLY A 120 5.93 16.80 15.60
C GLY A 120 5.25 16.52 16.95
N GLY A 121 5.33 15.28 17.45
CA GLY A 121 4.58 14.85 18.63
C GLY A 121 3.06 14.66 18.44
N LEU A 122 2.56 14.68 17.19
CA LEU A 122 1.15 14.43 16.86
C LEU A 122 0.67 13.12 17.45
N TRP A 123 -0.31 13.22 18.35
CA TRP A 123 -1.00 12.11 19.00
C TRP A 123 -0.08 11.05 19.64
N GLU A 124 -0.68 10.01 20.20
CA GLU A 124 0.06 8.91 20.80
C GLU A 124 0.71 8.00 19.74
N PRO A 125 1.91 7.45 20.00
CA PRO A 125 2.46 6.38 19.20
C PRO A 125 1.54 5.17 19.21
N TYR A 126 1.32 4.55 18.04
CA TYR A 126 0.64 3.26 18.00
C TYR A 126 1.61 2.15 18.40
N THR A 127 1.27 1.41 19.46
CA THR A 127 2.08 0.31 20.01
C THR A 127 1.42 -1.06 19.85
N GLY A 128 0.40 -1.16 19.00
CA GLY A 128 -0.30 -2.40 18.73
C GLY A 128 0.38 -3.25 17.65
N ASP A 129 -0.30 -4.33 17.28
CA ASP A 129 0.15 -5.25 16.23
C ASP A 129 0.27 -4.59 14.85
N PRO A 130 1.15 -5.08 13.95
CA PRO A 130 1.21 -4.61 12.58
C PRO A 130 -0.17 -4.56 11.92
N LEU A 131 -0.44 -3.47 11.20
CA LEU A 131 -1.75 -3.27 10.57
C LEU A 131 -1.75 -3.92 9.19
N ALA A 132 -2.71 -4.81 8.92
CA ALA A 132 -2.98 -5.33 7.58
C ALA A 132 -4.17 -4.61 6.96
N LEU A 133 -3.93 -3.84 5.89
CA LEU A 133 -4.93 -3.00 5.24
C LEU A 133 -5.39 -3.65 3.93
N VAL A 134 -6.44 -4.48 4.00
CA VAL A 134 -6.94 -5.29 2.89
C VAL A 134 -7.92 -4.51 2.02
N CYS A 135 -7.63 -4.38 0.73
CA CYS A 135 -8.45 -3.58 -0.17
C CYS A 135 -9.78 -4.28 -0.50
N THR A 136 -10.91 -3.66 -0.13
CA THR A 136 -12.26 -4.24 -0.33
C THR A 136 -13.22 -3.37 -1.16
N ASN A 137 -12.73 -2.28 -1.78
CA ASN A 137 -13.59 -1.36 -2.54
C ASN A 137 -14.10 -1.93 -3.87
N GLY A 138 -15.25 -2.61 -3.82
CA GLY A 138 -15.92 -3.23 -4.96
C GLY A 138 -16.49 -2.27 -6.00
N LYS A 139 -16.78 -1.02 -5.61
CA LYS A 139 -17.27 0.01 -6.54
C LYS A 139 -16.15 0.56 -7.41
N ARG A 140 -14.89 0.47 -6.95
CA ARG A 140 -13.72 0.78 -7.78
C ARG A 140 -13.36 -0.38 -8.71
N ASP A 141 -13.32 -1.61 -8.18
CA ASP A 141 -13.19 -2.82 -8.98
C ASP A 141 -13.77 -4.04 -8.23
N ARG A 142 -14.55 -4.86 -8.93
CA ARG A 142 -15.20 -6.03 -8.32
C ARG A 142 -14.20 -7.03 -7.72
N CYS A 143 -13.00 -7.16 -8.26
CA CYS A 143 -11.97 -8.08 -7.75
C CYS A 143 -11.56 -7.75 -6.31
N CYS A 144 -11.48 -6.46 -5.95
CA CYS A 144 -11.19 -6.04 -4.58
C CYS A 144 -12.24 -6.56 -3.60
N ALA A 145 -13.52 -6.44 -3.95
CA ALA A 145 -14.59 -6.89 -3.07
C ALA A 145 -14.81 -8.41 -3.08
N LEU A 146 -14.63 -9.07 -4.23
CA LEU A 146 -14.82 -10.52 -4.35
C LEU A 146 -13.71 -11.31 -3.66
N LEU A 147 -12.48 -10.82 -3.69
CA LEU A 147 -11.31 -11.55 -3.18
C LEU A 147 -10.78 -10.95 -1.86
N GLY A 148 -10.87 -9.63 -1.66
CA GLY A 148 -10.37 -8.96 -0.45
C GLY A 148 -11.26 -9.12 0.77
N ARG A 149 -12.59 -9.10 0.64
CA ARG A 149 -13.50 -9.27 1.80
C ARG A 149 -13.39 -10.65 2.45
N PRO A 150 -13.36 -11.77 1.68
CA PRO A 150 -13.12 -13.08 2.28
C PRO A 150 -11.77 -13.14 3.02
N LEU A 151 -10.70 -12.59 2.44
CA LEU A 151 -9.39 -12.54 3.07
C LEU A 151 -9.42 -11.75 4.40
N ALA A 152 -10.02 -10.56 4.43
CA ALA A 152 -10.11 -9.75 5.64
C ALA A 152 -10.92 -10.44 6.75
N ALA A 153 -12.02 -11.12 6.38
CA ALA A 153 -12.84 -11.89 7.30
C ALA A 153 -12.07 -13.09 7.87
N GLU A 154 -11.35 -13.84 7.03
CA GLU A 154 -10.54 -14.99 7.43
C GLU A 154 -9.42 -14.59 8.39
N LEU A 155 -8.69 -13.50 8.10
CA LEU A 155 -7.64 -12.98 8.98
C LEU A 155 -8.18 -12.54 10.35
N THR A 156 -9.36 -11.92 10.37
CA THR A 156 -10.02 -11.53 11.62
C THR A 156 -10.46 -12.75 12.42
N ALA A 157 -11.07 -13.74 11.76
CA ALA A 157 -11.49 -14.99 12.38
C ALA A 157 -10.31 -15.80 12.95
N ALA A 158 -9.12 -15.66 12.36
CA ALA A 158 -7.88 -16.27 12.86
C ALA A 158 -7.25 -15.51 14.05
N GLY A 159 -7.91 -14.47 14.58
CA GLY A 159 -7.45 -13.70 15.74
C GLY A 159 -6.63 -12.45 15.40
N GLY A 160 -6.59 -12.02 14.14
CA GLY A 160 -5.88 -10.81 13.73
C GLY A 160 -6.55 -9.52 14.24
N THR A 161 -5.94 -8.85 15.21
CA THR A 161 -6.43 -7.61 15.84
C THR A 161 -6.13 -6.34 15.01
N GLY A 162 -5.06 -6.37 14.22
CA GLY A 162 -4.59 -5.30 13.33
C GLY A 162 -5.20 -5.32 11.92
N VAL A 163 -6.22 -6.14 11.67
CA VAL A 163 -6.81 -6.27 10.34
C VAL A 163 -7.86 -5.19 10.09
N TRP A 164 -7.74 -4.51 8.96
CA TRP A 164 -8.68 -3.52 8.47
C TRP A 164 -9.01 -3.76 7.01
N GLU A 165 -10.26 -3.51 6.66
CA GLU A 165 -10.59 -3.24 5.27
C GLU A 165 -10.19 -1.81 4.90
N VAL A 166 -9.68 -1.61 3.70
CA VAL A 166 -9.28 -0.29 3.18
C VAL A 166 -9.91 -0.02 1.81
N THR A 167 -10.14 1.26 1.55
CA THR A 167 -10.50 1.76 0.21
C THR A 167 -9.42 1.48 -0.83
N HIS A 168 -9.68 1.84 -2.10
CA HIS A 168 -8.85 1.36 -3.18
C HIS A 168 -7.40 1.86 -3.12
N ILE A 169 -6.47 0.93 -2.96
CA ILE A 169 -5.02 1.21 -2.89
C ILE A 169 -4.27 1.01 -4.20
N GLY A 170 -4.95 0.61 -5.28
CA GLY A 170 -4.30 0.27 -6.55
C GLY A 170 -3.96 -1.22 -6.68
N GLY A 171 -3.82 -1.70 -7.91
CA GLY A 171 -3.46 -3.08 -8.21
C GLY A 171 -4.60 -4.09 -8.07
N HIS A 172 -5.85 -3.70 -8.35
CA HIS A 172 -7.00 -4.62 -8.28
C HIS A 172 -6.89 -5.85 -9.20
N ARG A 173 -6.13 -5.75 -10.31
CA ARG A 173 -5.77 -6.92 -11.13
C ARG A 173 -4.82 -7.90 -10.44
N PHE A 174 -4.26 -7.53 -9.30
CA PHE A 174 -3.48 -8.39 -8.42
C PHE A 174 -4.25 -8.75 -7.16
N ALA A 175 -5.58 -8.61 -7.12
CA ALA A 175 -6.37 -8.92 -5.93
C ALA A 175 -6.26 -10.41 -5.52
N PRO A 176 -6.37 -10.73 -4.21
CA PRO A 176 -6.45 -9.80 -3.08
C PRO A 176 -5.19 -8.94 -2.92
N THR A 177 -5.36 -7.66 -2.63
CA THR A 177 -4.26 -6.73 -2.37
C THR A 177 -4.38 -6.14 -0.98
N LEU A 178 -3.24 -5.93 -0.35
CA LEU A 178 -3.12 -5.23 0.93
C LEU A 178 -1.82 -4.45 0.99
N PHE A 179 -1.65 -3.65 2.03
CA PHE A 179 -0.34 -3.21 2.49
C PHE A 179 -0.24 -3.39 4.00
N VAL A 180 0.98 -3.51 4.51
CA VAL A 180 1.25 -3.72 5.93
C VAL A 180 2.05 -2.56 6.51
N LEU A 181 1.57 -2.00 7.62
CA LEU A 181 2.26 -0.99 8.41
C LEU A 181 2.97 -1.65 9.60
N PRO A 182 4.14 -1.13 10.03
CA PRO A 182 4.64 0.23 9.79
C PRO A 182 5.41 0.45 8.48
N PHE A 183 5.92 -0.61 7.84
CA PHE A 183 6.89 -0.46 6.75
C PHE A 183 6.29 -0.09 5.38
N GLY A 184 4.98 -0.24 5.20
CA GLY A 184 4.28 0.18 3.99
C GLY A 184 4.51 -0.72 2.78
N TYR A 185 4.93 -1.98 2.96
CA TYR A 185 5.03 -2.95 1.86
C TYR A 185 3.65 -3.40 1.40
N ALA A 186 3.43 -3.34 0.09
CA ALA A 186 2.18 -3.77 -0.54
C ALA A 186 2.31 -5.17 -1.12
N TYR A 187 1.23 -5.94 -1.03
CA TYR A 187 1.15 -7.33 -1.49
C TYR A 187 0.00 -7.51 -2.48
N GLY A 188 0.14 -8.47 -3.38
CA GLY A 188 -0.91 -8.92 -4.30
C GLY A 188 -1.07 -10.43 -4.24
N ARG A 189 -2.13 -10.97 -4.84
CA ARG A 189 -2.43 -12.41 -4.87
C ARG A 189 -2.38 -13.05 -3.47
N ALA A 190 -2.69 -12.26 -2.45
CA ALA A 190 -2.44 -12.62 -1.07
C ALA A 190 -3.37 -13.77 -0.62
N THR A 191 -2.85 -14.62 0.26
CA THR A 191 -3.59 -15.67 0.96
C THR A 191 -3.56 -15.40 2.46
N ALA A 192 -4.51 -15.94 3.22
CA ALA A 192 -4.50 -15.71 4.67
C ALA A 192 -3.22 -16.24 5.34
N HIS A 193 -2.74 -17.40 4.89
CA HIS A 193 -1.46 -17.97 5.35
C HIS A 193 -0.28 -17.03 5.07
N GLY A 194 -0.13 -16.55 3.82
CA GLY A 194 0.97 -15.65 3.49
C GLY A 194 0.87 -14.29 4.20
N VAL A 195 -0.34 -13.78 4.46
CA VAL A 195 -0.50 -12.55 5.25
C VAL A 195 -0.15 -12.77 6.72
N LYS A 196 -0.42 -13.95 7.28
CA LYS A 196 0.01 -14.30 8.63
C LYS A 196 1.54 -14.27 8.74
N GLU A 197 2.24 -14.88 7.79
CA GLU A 197 3.72 -14.84 7.73
C GLU A 197 4.25 -13.41 7.62
N VAL A 198 3.62 -12.58 6.77
CA VAL A 198 3.98 -11.16 6.62
C VAL A 198 3.79 -10.41 7.94
N LEU A 199 2.68 -10.65 8.66
CA LEU A 199 2.38 -9.98 9.93
C LEU A 199 3.33 -10.42 11.05
N GLU A 200 3.71 -11.70 11.09
CA GLU A 200 4.72 -12.22 12.02
C GLU A 200 6.09 -11.59 11.75
N ALA A 201 6.55 -11.61 10.50
CA ALA A 201 7.79 -10.97 10.10
C ALA A 201 7.80 -9.47 10.42
N ALA A 202 6.72 -8.74 10.10
CA ALA A 202 6.63 -7.31 10.36
C ALA A 202 6.67 -6.98 11.86
N ARG A 203 6.21 -7.88 12.73
CA ARG A 203 6.29 -7.71 14.19
C ARG A 203 7.73 -7.75 14.69
N GLU A 204 8.59 -8.48 13.98
CA GLU A 204 10.02 -8.63 14.26
C GLU A 204 10.89 -7.65 13.47
N GLY A 205 10.30 -6.72 12.71
CA GLY A 205 11.04 -5.76 11.90
C GLY A 205 11.46 -6.28 10.52
N HIS A 206 10.90 -7.41 10.09
CA HIS A 206 11.25 -8.07 8.84
C HIS A 206 10.17 -7.93 7.75
N VAL A 207 10.56 -8.16 6.49
CA VAL A 207 9.68 -8.18 5.32
C VAL A 207 9.77 -9.53 4.60
N VAL A 208 8.60 -10.05 4.23
CA VAL A 208 8.49 -11.18 3.30
C VAL A 208 8.39 -10.63 1.87
N THR A 209 9.24 -11.10 0.96
CA THR A 209 9.27 -10.64 -0.44
C THR A 209 8.32 -11.41 -1.35
N ALA A 210 7.88 -12.60 -0.94
CA ALA A 210 6.90 -13.40 -1.68
C ALA A 210 5.61 -12.59 -1.92
N ASN A 211 5.18 -12.51 -3.18
CA ASN A 211 4.03 -11.71 -3.60
C ASN A 211 4.08 -10.20 -3.26
N CYS A 212 5.25 -9.68 -2.88
CA CYS A 212 5.43 -8.27 -2.62
C CYS A 212 5.44 -7.47 -3.92
N ARG A 213 4.80 -6.30 -3.89
CA ARG A 213 4.69 -5.36 -5.00
C ARG A 213 5.65 -4.18 -4.88
N GLY A 214 6.20 -3.99 -3.69
CA GLY A 214 7.15 -2.93 -3.34
C GLY A 214 6.72 -2.14 -2.09
N ARG A 215 7.67 -1.40 -1.53
CA ARG A 215 7.44 -0.44 -0.45
C ARG A 215 6.78 0.81 -1.00
N SER A 216 5.70 1.27 -0.35
CA SER A 216 4.93 2.42 -0.83
C SER A 216 5.69 3.75 -0.80
N ALA A 217 6.75 3.87 0.00
CA ALA A 217 7.63 5.04 -0.04
C ALA A 217 8.23 5.31 -1.42
N TRP A 218 8.40 4.27 -2.25
CA TRP A 218 9.17 4.33 -3.48
C TRP A 218 8.32 4.44 -4.74
N ASP A 219 8.89 5.05 -5.77
CA ASP A 219 8.35 5.00 -7.11
C ASP A 219 8.52 3.60 -7.74
N ARG A 220 7.93 3.39 -8.92
CA ARG A 220 7.84 2.05 -9.50
C ARG A 220 9.19 1.42 -9.86
N PRO A 221 10.15 2.13 -10.50
CA PRO A 221 11.49 1.60 -10.71
C PRO A 221 12.20 1.28 -9.38
N ALA A 222 12.10 2.18 -8.40
CA ALA A 222 12.73 2.00 -7.09
C ALA A 222 12.17 0.79 -6.32
N GLN A 223 10.86 0.58 -6.34
CA GLN A 223 10.21 -0.62 -5.81
C GLN A 223 10.74 -1.91 -6.45
N ALA A 224 10.92 -1.93 -7.77
CA ALA A 224 11.41 -3.12 -8.47
C ALA A 224 12.88 -3.39 -8.16
N ALA A 225 13.71 -2.33 -8.11
CA ALA A 225 15.11 -2.41 -7.81
C ALA A 225 15.38 -2.90 -6.37
N GLU A 226 14.67 -2.33 -5.40
CA GLU A 226 14.80 -2.69 -3.99
C GLU A 226 14.43 -4.16 -3.74
N LEU A 227 13.32 -4.64 -4.32
CA LEU A 227 12.94 -6.05 -4.22
C LEU A 227 13.94 -6.99 -4.92
N ALA A 228 14.58 -6.57 -6.02
CA ALA A 228 15.60 -7.36 -6.67
C ALA A 228 16.87 -7.49 -5.82
N VAL A 229 17.28 -6.44 -5.11
CA VAL A 229 18.40 -6.49 -4.17
C VAL A 229 18.09 -7.40 -2.98
N ARG A 230 16.88 -7.34 -2.42
CA ARG A 230 16.45 -8.30 -1.38
C ARG A 230 16.50 -9.74 -1.87
N ALA A 231 16.00 -10.00 -3.08
CA ALA A 231 16.02 -11.33 -3.66
C ALA A 231 17.46 -11.85 -3.89
N LEU A 232 18.38 -10.97 -4.30
CA LEU A 232 19.79 -11.31 -4.51
C LEU A 232 20.52 -11.61 -3.20
N THR A 233 20.25 -10.84 -2.16
CA THR A 233 21.03 -10.85 -0.90
C THR A 233 20.40 -11.71 0.20
N GLY A 234 19.11 -12.01 0.10
CA GLY A 234 18.34 -12.60 1.20
C GLY A 234 17.97 -11.61 2.30
N GLU A 235 18.16 -10.31 2.12
CA GLU A 235 17.92 -9.30 3.15
C GLU A 235 16.43 -9.21 3.54
N THR A 236 16.14 -9.47 4.82
CA THR A 236 14.79 -9.51 5.37
C THR A 236 14.49 -8.34 6.31
N ASP A 237 15.46 -7.63 6.86
CA ASP A 237 15.22 -6.43 7.67
C ASP A 237 14.53 -5.36 6.81
N ALA A 238 13.36 -4.91 7.27
CA ALA A 238 12.50 -4.02 6.51
C ALA A 238 13.16 -2.68 6.21
N ASP A 239 14.04 -2.19 7.09
CA ASP A 239 14.69 -0.88 7.04
C ASP A 239 16.17 -0.95 6.64
N ALA A 240 16.75 -2.14 6.48
CA ALA A 240 18.13 -2.32 6.04
C ALA A 240 18.43 -1.75 4.64
N LEU A 241 17.44 -1.64 3.75
CA LEU A 241 17.62 -1.11 2.40
C LEU A 241 16.92 0.24 2.20
N THR A 242 17.63 1.17 1.57
CA THR A 242 17.09 2.45 1.11
C THR A 242 17.41 2.68 -0.36
N VAL A 243 16.58 3.46 -1.06
CA VAL A 243 16.86 3.91 -2.43
C VAL A 243 17.50 5.28 -2.36
N ALA A 244 18.80 5.35 -2.63
CA ALA A 244 19.60 6.57 -2.51
C ALA A 244 19.40 7.52 -3.71
N ALA A 245 19.19 6.96 -4.91
CA ALA A 245 18.95 7.73 -6.11
C ALA A 245 18.21 6.91 -7.17
N THR A 246 17.36 7.58 -7.94
CA THR A 246 16.81 7.09 -9.20
C THR A 246 17.16 8.10 -10.28
N THR A 247 17.92 7.68 -11.29
CA THR A 247 18.33 8.52 -12.42
C THR A 247 17.82 7.93 -13.74
N GLY A 248 17.89 8.74 -14.80
CA GLY A 248 17.34 8.38 -16.11
C GLY A 248 15.84 8.59 -16.22
N SER A 249 15.33 8.31 -17.41
CA SER A 249 13.91 8.45 -17.75
C SER A 249 13.46 7.24 -18.54
N ALA A 250 12.15 6.98 -18.54
CA ALA A 250 11.58 5.89 -19.32
C ALA A 250 12.11 5.90 -20.77
N PRO A 251 12.52 4.74 -21.32
CA PRO A 251 12.28 3.41 -20.76
C PRO A 251 13.36 2.93 -19.78
N ARG A 252 14.46 3.65 -19.53
CA ARG A 252 15.59 3.15 -18.74
C ARG A 252 15.83 3.97 -17.48
N HIS A 253 15.84 3.29 -16.35
CA HIS A 253 16.13 3.86 -15.04
C HIS A 253 17.35 3.17 -14.44
N GLU A 254 18.22 3.96 -13.83
CA GLU A 254 19.30 3.47 -13.00
C GLU A 254 18.99 3.83 -11.55
N VAL A 255 18.81 2.80 -10.71
CA VAL A 255 18.44 2.93 -9.30
C VAL A 255 19.61 2.51 -8.44
N THR A 256 20.02 3.36 -7.50
CA THR A 256 21.02 3.01 -6.48
C THR A 256 20.31 2.59 -5.20
N VAL A 257 20.49 1.33 -4.81
CA VAL A 257 19.99 0.76 -3.56
C VAL A 257 21.17 0.65 -2.59
N ALA A 258 21.04 1.23 -1.40
CA ALA A 258 22.06 1.19 -0.37
C ALA A 258 21.59 0.37 0.83
N HIS A 259 22.50 -0.40 1.40
CA HIS A 259 22.31 -1.10 2.66
C HIS A 259 22.75 -0.21 3.83
N ALA A 260 22.14 -0.38 4.99
CA ALA A 260 22.52 0.28 6.23
C ALA A 260 23.94 -0.06 6.73
N ASP A 261 24.60 -1.06 6.13
CA ASP A 261 25.96 -1.50 6.49
C ASP A 261 27.05 -0.93 5.55
N GLY A 262 26.64 -0.08 4.60
CA GLY A 262 27.53 0.56 3.63
C GLY A 262 27.61 -0.14 2.28
N ARG A 263 27.11 -1.37 2.12
CA ARG A 263 27.03 -2.02 0.80
C ARG A 263 26.06 -1.27 -0.10
N SER A 264 26.29 -1.32 -1.41
CA SER A 264 25.37 -0.71 -2.36
C SER A 264 25.35 -1.40 -3.71
N TRP A 265 24.21 -1.28 -4.40
CA TRP A 265 23.98 -1.87 -5.71
C TRP A 265 23.39 -0.83 -6.65
N ARG A 266 23.87 -0.86 -7.88
CA ARG A 266 23.24 -0.21 -9.02
C ARG A 266 22.34 -1.21 -9.71
N VAL A 267 21.07 -0.86 -9.85
CA VAL A 267 20.05 -1.69 -10.49
C VAL A 267 19.55 -0.99 -11.74
N LEU A 268 19.67 -1.66 -12.89
CA LEU A 268 19.11 -1.20 -14.14
C LEU A 268 17.68 -1.71 -14.27
N VAL A 269 16.72 -0.80 -14.38
CA VAL A 269 15.30 -1.11 -14.50
C VAL A 269 14.77 -0.57 -15.83
N GLU A 270 14.18 -1.45 -16.64
CA GLU A 270 13.51 -1.08 -17.88
C GLU A 270 11.99 -1.06 -17.72
N ARG A 271 11.37 0.04 -18.16
CA ARG A 271 9.92 0.17 -18.26
C ARG A 271 9.44 -0.40 -19.58
N GLY A 272 8.91 -1.62 -19.54
CA GLY A 272 8.27 -2.29 -20.68
C GLY A 272 6.75 -2.15 -20.70
N ALA A 273 6.13 -2.56 -21.80
CA ALA A 273 4.69 -2.79 -21.90
C ALA A 273 4.39 -4.29 -21.74
N ALA A 274 3.36 -4.65 -20.97
CA ALA A 274 3.02 -6.05 -20.73
C ALA A 274 2.23 -6.65 -21.91
N GLU A 275 2.84 -7.58 -22.64
CA GLU A 275 2.23 -8.32 -23.76
C GLU A 275 1.96 -9.81 -23.42
N PRO A 276 0.83 -10.41 -23.86
CA PRO A 276 -0.25 -9.82 -24.70
C PRO A 276 -1.15 -8.81 -23.95
N PRO A 277 -2.02 -8.04 -24.64
CA PRO A 277 -2.92 -7.09 -23.99
C PRO A 277 -3.85 -7.76 -22.97
N ARG A 278 -4.11 -7.08 -21.86
CA ARG A 278 -4.85 -7.61 -20.70
C ARG A 278 -5.70 -6.53 -20.01
N PRO A 279 -6.73 -6.89 -19.26
CA PRO A 279 -7.55 -5.90 -18.56
C PRO A 279 -6.78 -5.32 -17.37
N GLU A 280 -6.59 -4.00 -17.35
CA GLU A 280 -6.05 -3.32 -16.16
C GLU A 280 -7.05 -3.25 -15.02
N SER A 281 -8.37 -3.27 -15.35
CA SER A 281 -9.52 -3.27 -14.44
C SER A 281 -10.66 -4.10 -15.04
N CYS A 282 -11.52 -4.67 -14.20
CA CYS A 282 -12.69 -5.42 -14.63
C CYS A 282 -13.62 -4.57 -15.50
N GLY A 283 -13.95 -5.06 -16.70
CA GLY A 283 -14.86 -4.40 -17.64
C GLY A 283 -14.24 -3.22 -18.40
N ARG A 284 -12.93 -2.98 -18.26
CA ARG A 284 -12.18 -2.08 -19.14
C ARG A 284 -11.66 -2.81 -20.37
N ALA A 285 -11.40 -2.05 -21.43
CA ALA A 285 -10.73 -2.54 -22.62
C ALA A 285 -9.34 -3.11 -22.27
N LEU A 286 -8.85 -4.04 -23.09
CA LEU A 286 -7.51 -4.58 -22.93
C LEU A 286 -6.48 -3.50 -23.24
N GLY A 287 -5.40 -3.47 -22.45
CA GLY A 287 -4.25 -2.61 -22.68
C GLY A 287 -2.96 -3.33 -22.34
N SER A 288 -1.83 -2.63 -22.48
CA SER A 288 -0.50 -3.15 -22.19
C SER A 288 0.08 -2.41 -20.98
N PRO A 289 -0.34 -2.76 -19.74
CA PRO A 289 0.10 -2.05 -18.56
C PRO A 289 1.62 -2.03 -18.48
N ALA A 290 2.17 -0.90 -18.01
CA ALA A 290 3.61 -0.81 -17.84
C ALA A 290 4.10 -1.84 -16.81
N ARG A 291 5.23 -2.49 -17.09
CA ARG A 291 5.97 -3.39 -16.20
C ARG A 291 7.36 -2.81 -15.91
N MET A 292 7.94 -3.19 -14.78
CA MET A 292 9.30 -2.81 -14.40
C MET A 292 10.15 -4.07 -14.44
N ASP A 293 11.02 -4.18 -15.44
CA ASP A 293 11.89 -5.32 -15.64
C ASP A 293 13.28 -4.97 -15.10
N VAL A 294 13.78 -5.73 -14.13
CA VAL A 294 15.15 -5.58 -13.65
C VAL A 294 16.08 -6.30 -14.60
N VAL A 295 16.95 -5.53 -15.26
CA VAL A 295 17.83 -6.01 -16.34
C VAL A 295 19.20 -6.41 -15.79
N ALA A 296 19.67 -5.71 -14.75
CA ALA A 296 20.93 -6.01 -14.09
C ALA A 296 20.93 -5.50 -12.65
N VAL A 297 21.62 -6.22 -11.76
CA VAL A 297 21.96 -5.78 -10.40
C VAL A 297 23.47 -5.87 -10.27
N VAL A 298 24.14 -4.73 -10.10
CA VAL A 298 25.60 -4.63 -10.08
C VAL A 298 26.04 -4.10 -8.72
N PRO A 299 26.78 -4.88 -7.90
CA PRO A 299 27.39 -4.35 -6.68
C PRO A 299 28.33 -3.19 -7.00
N LEU A 300 28.28 -2.13 -6.20
CA LEU A 300 29.16 -0.96 -6.32
C LEU A 300 30.26 -0.98 -5.26
N SER A 301 29.96 -1.51 -4.09
CA SER A 301 30.82 -1.58 -2.90
C SER A 301 30.34 -2.69 -1.97
#